data_AF-A0A293NM50-F1
#
_entry.id   AF-A0A293NM50-F1
#
_cell.length_a   1.000
_cell.length_b   1.000
_cell.length_c   1.000
_cell.angle_alpha   90.00
_cell.angle_beta   90.00
_cell.angle_gamma   90.00
#
_symmetry.space_group_name_H-M   'P 1'
#
loop_
_entity.id
_entity.type
_entity.pdbx_description
1 polymer ?
#
loop_
_entity_poly.entity_id
_entity_poly.type
_entity_poly.pdbx_seq_one_letter_code
_entity_poly.pdbx_strand_id
1 'polypeptide(L)' 'MTEFIRTPDKNFGNLADFKFAPHYHNWQDMRMHIVDEGPRGGPVMFTWYAYLELPNIETLSIP' A
#
# COMPACT_ATOMS: atom_id res chain seq x y z
N MET A 1 -20.54 10.43 -3.89
CA MET A 1 -20.00 10.03 -2.58
C MET A 1 -19.91 8.53 -2.62
N THR A 2 -18.70 8.02 -2.50
CA THR A 2 -18.37 6.61 -2.48
C THR A 2 -18.77 6.06 -1.13
N GLU A 3 -19.55 4.98 -1.11
CA GLU A 3 -19.82 4.24 0.12
C GLU A 3 -18.60 3.38 0.45
N PHE A 4 -17.92 3.68 1.55
CA PHE A 4 -16.75 2.92 2.01
C PHE A 4 -16.68 2.86 3.53
N ILE A 5 -15.92 1.88 4.04
CA ILE A 5 -15.58 1.76 5.44
C ILE A 5 -14.07 1.93 5.64
N ARG A 6 -13.66 2.26 6.87
CA ARG A 6 -12.25 2.39 7.24
C ARG A 6 -11.94 1.46 8.40
N THR A 7 -10.90 0.65 8.23
CA THR A 7 -10.34 -0.16 9.32
C THR A 7 -9.84 0.75 10.45
N PRO A 8 -10.27 0.55 11.70
CA PRO A 8 -9.79 1.35 12.83
C PRO A 8 -8.27 1.23 13.04
N ASP A 9 -7.61 2.34 13.39
CA ASP A 9 -6.15 2.40 13.53
C ASP A 9 -5.60 1.40 14.57
N LYS A 10 -6.36 1.10 15.63
CA LYS A 10 -6.00 0.11 16.66
C LYS A 10 -5.70 -1.29 16.10
N ASN A 11 -6.26 -1.63 14.93
CA ASN A 11 -6.03 -2.92 14.30
C ASN A 11 -4.60 -3.07 13.76
N PHE A 12 -3.85 -1.96 13.65
CA PHE A 12 -2.46 -1.94 13.17
C PHE A 12 -1.42 -1.79 14.30
N GLY A 13 -1.84 -1.80 15.58
CA GLY A 13 -0.96 -1.48 16.71
C GLY A 13 0.13 -2.51 17.05
N ASN A 14 -0.03 -3.77 16.62
CA ASN A 14 0.86 -4.89 17.00
C ASN A 14 1.36 -5.70 15.80
N LEU A 15 1.61 -5.05 14.67
CA LEU A 15 2.15 -5.73 13.48
C LEU A 15 3.64 -6.06 13.68
N ALA A 16 3.99 -7.33 13.55
CA ALA A 16 5.39 -7.77 13.57
C ALA A 16 6.14 -7.21 12.35
N ASP A 17 7.37 -6.73 12.57
CA ASP A 17 8.29 -6.23 11.55
C ASP A 17 7.77 -5.08 10.65
N PHE A 18 6.67 -4.42 11.04
CA PHE A 18 6.08 -3.31 10.31
C PHE A 18 6.21 -2.01 11.12
N LYS A 19 7.39 -1.37 11.02
CA LYS A 19 7.75 -0.17 11.78
C LYS A 19 7.74 1.10 10.93
N PHE A 20 6.94 1.14 9.88
CA PHE A 20 6.84 2.28 8.97
C PHE A 20 5.82 3.30 9.46
N ALA A 21 6.12 4.58 9.28
CA ALA A 21 5.18 5.64 9.63
C ALA A 21 4.00 5.65 8.64
N PRO A 22 2.76 5.85 9.10
CA PRO A 22 1.62 5.92 8.19
C PRO A 22 1.61 7.26 7.45
N HIS A 23 1.72 7.19 6.12
CA HIS A 23 1.52 8.34 5.24
C HIS A 23 0.23 8.14 4.44
N TYR A 24 -0.47 9.24 4.14
CA TYR A 24 -1.75 9.18 3.44
C TYR A 24 -1.84 10.18 2.30
N HIS A 25 -2.38 9.72 1.17
CA HIS A 25 -2.78 10.56 0.06
C HIS A 25 -4.31 10.58 -0.04
N ASN A 26 -4.90 11.76 -0.19
CA ASN A 26 -6.34 11.90 -0.39
C ASN A 26 -6.64 11.87 -1.88
N TRP A 27 -7.56 11.00 -2.29
CA TRP A 27 -8.04 10.89 -3.66
C TRP A 27 -9.56 10.91 -3.66
N GLN A 28 -10.14 12.00 -4.19
CA GLN A 28 -11.57 12.26 -4.08
C GLN A 28 -12.04 12.21 -2.62
N ASP A 29 -13.01 11.36 -2.28
CA ASP A 29 -13.52 11.15 -0.93
C ASP A 29 -12.83 10.00 -0.17
N MET A 30 -11.77 9.42 -0.75
CA MET A 30 -11.04 8.29 -0.19
C MET A 30 -9.64 8.70 0.31
N ARG A 31 -9.11 7.90 1.25
CA ARG A 31 -7.75 8.04 1.80
C ARG A 31 -6.94 6.79 1.47
N MET A 32 -5.85 6.94 0.73
CA MET A 32 -4.91 5.87 0.40
C MET A 32 -3.72 5.90 1.36
N HIS A 33 -3.36 4.76 1.93
CA HIS A 33 -2.15 4.60 2.74
C HIS A 33 -0.95 4.31 1.83
N ILE A 34 0.17 4.97 2.10
CA ILE A 34 1.45 4.75 1.41
C ILE A 34 2.56 4.61 2.45
N VAL A 35 3.62 3.87 2.10
CA VAL A 35 4.88 3.83 2.84
C VAL A 35 5.87 4.67 2.05
N ASP A 36 6.43 5.69 2.70
CA ASP A 36 7.40 6.61 2.11
C ASP A 36 8.62 6.63 3.03
N GLU A 37 9.65 5.88 2.64
CA GLU A 37 10.81 5.58 3.49
C GLU A 37 12.11 5.75 2.71
N GLY A 38 13.17 6.12 3.44
CA GLY A 38 14.50 6.34 2.89
C GLY A 38 14.82 7.82 2.61
N PRO A 39 15.97 8.09 1.97
CA PRO A 39 16.44 9.46 1.75
C PRO A 39 15.57 10.22 0.73
N ARG A 40 15.18 11.46 1.05
CA ARG A 40 14.37 12.34 0.16
C ARG A 40 14.95 12.58 -1.24
N GLY A 41 16.27 12.47 -1.39
CA GLY A 41 16.98 12.64 -2.67
C GLY A 41 17.46 11.33 -3.27
N GLY A 42 17.06 10.18 -2.73
CA GLY A 42 17.44 8.87 -3.24
C GLY A 42 16.65 8.48 -4.50
N PRO A 43 17.11 7.48 -5.26
CA PRO A 43 16.32 6.89 -6.32
C PRO A 43 15.04 6.28 -5.76
N VAL A 44 13.92 6.48 -6.45
CA VAL A 44 12.61 5.95 -6.05
C VAL A 44 12.52 4.47 -6.42
N MET A 45 12.24 3.62 -5.43
CA MET A 45 11.79 2.25 -5.66
C MET A 45 10.28 2.20 -5.42
N PHE A 46 9.51 1.94 -6.48
CA PHE A 46 8.07 1.78 -6.36
C PHE A 46 7.74 0.31 -6.11
N THR A 47 7.15 0.02 -4.95
CA THR A 47 6.63 -1.32 -4.62
C THR A 47 5.12 -1.24 -4.56
N TRP A 48 4.46 -2.12 -5.30
CA TRP A 48 3.00 -2.19 -5.33
C TRP A 48 2.57 -3.60 -4.95
N TYR A 49 1.64 -3.69 -4.01
CA TYR A 49 1.00 -4.95 -3.66
C TYR A 49 -0.33 -5.04 -4.41
N ALA A 50 -0.45 -6.06 -5.24
CA ALA A 50 -1.69 -6.43 -5.89
C ALA A 50 -1.94 -7.91 -5.64
N TYR A 51 -3.20 -8.25 -5.38
CA TYR A 51 -3.64 -9.63 -5.49
C TYR A 51 -4.12 -9.85 -6.92
N LEU A 52 -3.39 -10.66 -7.68
CA LEU A 52 -3.83 -11.09 -9.00
C LEU A 52 -4.59 -12.42 -8.81
N GLU A 53 -5.91 -12.40 -8.96
CA GLU A 53 -6.62 -13.63 -9.32
C GLU A 53 -6.19 -13.96 -10.75
N LEU A 54 -5.24 -14.88 -10.90
CA LEU A 54 -4.79 -15.33 -12.22
C LEU A 54 -5.73 -16.43 -12.72
N PRO A 55 -6.56 -16.19 -13.76
CA PRO A 55 -7.18 -17.27 -14.49
C PRO A 55 -6.11 -17.85 -15.41
N ASN A 56 -5.50 -18.96 -15.00
CA ASN A 56 -4.51 -19.74 -15.74
C ASN A 56 -3.14 -19.07 -15.88
N ILE A 57 -2.15 -19.64 -15.19
CA ILE A 57 -0.75 -19.22 -15.24
C ILE A 57 -0.17 -19.57 -16.61
N GLU A 58 0.00 -18.57 -17.46
CA GLU A 58 1.25 -18.42 -18.20
C GLU A 58 2.02 -17.30 -17.49
N THR A 59 3.16 -17.66 -16.93
CA THR A 59 4.02 -16.83 -16.10
C THR A 59 4.24 -15.45 -16.71
N LEU A 60 3.75 -14.41 -16.04
CA LEU A 60 4.18 -13.04 -16.30
C LEU A 60 5.64 -12.92 -15.82
N SER A 61 6.59 -13.15 -16.71
CA SER A 61 7.98 -12.78 -16.47
C SER A 61 8.05 -11.26 -16.52
N ILE A 62 8.06 -10.63 -15.35
CA ILE A 62 8.46 -9.23 -15.23
C ILE A 62 10.01 -9.24 -15.30
N PRO A 63 10.65 -8.46 -16.20
CA PRO A 63 12.11 -8.33 -16.23
C PRO A 63 12.67 -7.70 -14.96
#